data_AF-A0A7Z0SS02-F1
#
_entry.id   AF-A0A7Z0SS02-F1
#
_cell.length_a   1.000
_cell.length_b   1.000
_cell.length_c   1.000
_cell.angle_alpha   90.00
_cell.angle_beta   90.00
_cell.angle_gamma   90.00
#
_symmetry.space_group_name_H-M   'P 1'
#
loop_
_entity.id
_entity.type
_entity.pdbx_description
1 polymer ?
#
loop_
_entity_poly.entity_id
_entity_poly.type
_entity_poly.pdbx_seq_one_letter_code
_entity_poly.pdbx_strand_id
1 'polypeptide(L)'
;MAQATMFRRFFLQCPVQPRSISLALCGAAVTGLFLLAPGAPAHASNDVIRAALDAQKAVQRAMEQAEREEKKRRQEADRKATQDARRAAQAERAAQQRQARAENEARKKAAREKFLLTCANIQKWMDAEAIPYYSGGRASTAAIVAMLRADRFEPFFGTRYEDMSDIELRELSASASQCLRSDGPLTSMPTRERSLVSQSLTPTQQSTHKRYLASFEARDAALRKLADEALTLAPTKAGVNRWREIATQADAMLNEARPATRNAYQANMKKADTVAVAPVLPGIVDEAMATAKGLEGLRTLATLAERDVNPRLYREGAIMDAAGIKTREECLERLRKGMDAIAAQIAATERARIDALGTGLVALEQGKIWHADYQSRVAPYANHASRLGELLSYFRGKRELALAAGEPDFQRSINQASNHEALQRLQAQYLMSEDARSAPGTALMTAIAQRRQEIDKSLALGRPTTVPAEPAAGGPAAAPSGGGTTDRDTAGGEPSEEVMYDLVHSVLADATKRQNDMMAQCSGGVRSNDMMMNQVCAALMLYKGLTTGITANAAVPKILQFEKLGCAPAVGKAGYLCDYTLAVEKQLNPSIVGPEAKALLEGSTLKSARFIESRSKGWMMIYSDDAVR
;
A
#
# COMPACT_ATOMS: atom_id res chain seq x y z
N MET A 1 -19.98 -48.96 43.51
CA MET A 1 -19.99 -50.44 43.48
C MET A 1 -18.61 -50.95 43.08
N ALA A 2 -18.34 -52.25 43.22
CA ALA A 2 -17.01 -52.79 43.47
C ALA A 2 -16.31 -53.44 42.26
N GLN A 3 -14.99 -53.64 42.39
CA GLN A 3 -14.14 -54.68 41.76
C GLN A 3 -13.91 -54.63 40.23
N ALA A 4 -12.81 -55.17 39.66
CA ALA A 4 -11.44 -55.42 40.17
C ALA A 4 -10.49 -55.91 39.03
N THR A 5 -9.17 -55.73 39.21
CA THR A 5 -8.06 -56.56 38.64
C THR A 5 -7.83 -56.60 37.10
N MET A 6 -6.64 -56.88 36.52
CA MET A 6 -5.33 -57.39 37.01
C MET A 6 -4.16 -56.93 36.08
N PHE A 7 -2.95 -56.67 36.64
CA PHE A 7 -1.57 -56.92 36.07
C PHE A 7 -1.14 -56.28 34.70
N ARG A 8 0.14 -55.95 34.39
CA ARG A 8 1.47 -56.33 34.93
C ARG A 8 2.62 -55.35 34.53
N ARG A 9 3.57 -55.10 35.46
CA ARG A 9 5.00 -54.66 35.30
C ARG A 9 5.34 -53.28 34.68
N PHE A 10 6.50 -52.67 34.97
CA PHE A 10 7.29 -52.44 36.22
C PHE A 10 8.53 -51.60 35.87
N PHE A 11 8.79 -50.48 36.57
CA PHE A 11 10.07 -50.07 37.19
C PHE A 11 10.20 -48.54 37.34
N LEU A 12 10.17 -48.10 38.59
CA LEU A 12 10.77 -46.86 39.08
C LEU A 12 10.89 -46.97 40.61
N GLN A 13 12.07 -46.67 41.16
CA GLN A 13 12.32 -45.96 42.43
C GLN A 13 13.45 -46.49 43.34
N CYS A 14 14.14 -45.49 43.89
CA CYS A 14 14.65 -45.35 45.27
C CYS A 14 16.14 -45.60 45.61
N PRO A 15 16.69 -44.79 46.55
CA PRO A 15 18.11 -44.75 46.90
C PRO A 15 18.46 -45.63 48.11
N VAL A 16 19.76 -45.78 48.40
CA VAL A 16 20.27 -46.67 49.45
C VAL A 16 21.16 -45.93 50.46
N GLN A 17 20.84 -46.06 51.75
CA GLN A 17 21.78 -45.90 52.87
C GLN A 17 22.49 -47.23 53.18
N PRO A 18 23.67 -47.23 53.80
CA PRO A 18 24.21 -48.41 54.47
C PRO A 18 24.15 -48.32 56.01
N ARG A 19 23.68 -49.40 56.65
CA ARG A 19 23.94 -49.75 58.06
C ARG A 19 24.41 -51.20 58.14
N SER A 20 25.38 -51.43 59.03
CA SER A 20 25.66 -52.61 59.88
C SER A 20 25.21 -54.04 59.48
N ILE A 21 26.15 -55.00 59.55
CA ILE A 21 26.09 -56.43 59.98
C ILE A 21 27.50 -57.02 59.67
N SER A 22 28.29 -57.66 60.53
CA SER A 22 28.14 -58.77 61.52
C SER A 22 28.35 -60.19 60.96
N LEU A 23 29.13 -60.99 61.72
CA LEU A 23 29.26 -62.47 61.76
C LEU A 23 30.20 -63.24 60.76
N ALA A 24 31.36 -63.66 61.30
CA ALA A 24 31.65 -65.03 61.81
C ALA A 24 32.41 -66.12 60.98
N LEU A 25 33.33 -66.78 61.73
CA LEU A 25 33.60 -68.24 61.89
C LEU A 25 34.87 -68.94 61.33
N CYS A 26 35.51 -69.71 62.25
CA CYS A 26 36.55 -70.77 62.12
C CYS A 26 37.95 -70.38 61.55
N GLY A 27 39.12 -70.88 62.01
CA GLY A 27 39.57 -71.80 63.08
C GLY A 27 41.11 -72.01 62.97
N ALA A 28 41.87 -72.77 63.78
CA ALA A 28 41.62 -73.47 65.06
C ALA A 28 42.95 -73.89 65.78
N ALA A 29 42.87 -74.07 67.12
CA ALA A 29 43.66 -74.89 68.08
C ALA A 29 45.03 -75.58 67.79
N VAL A 30 45.94 -75.56 68.80
CA VAL A 30 46.72 -76.71 69.36
C VAL A 30 47.00 -76.44 70.86
N THR A 31 47.14 -77.47 71.71
CA THR A 31 47.09 -77.41 73.19
C THR A 31 48.14 -78.29 73.89
N GLY A 32 48.60 -77.89 75.10
CA GLY A 32 49.06 -78.78 76.19
C GLY A 32 50.58 -79.02 76.36
N LEU A 33 51.09 -79.56 77.50
CA LEU A 33 50.60 -79.70 78.89
C LEU A 33 51.76 -80.20 79.81
N PHE A 34 51.53 -80.28 81.14
CA PHE A 34 52.29 -80.93 82.25
C PHE A 34 53.40 -80.14 83.00
N LEU A 35 53.78 -80.49 84.26
CA LEU A 35 53.07 -80.51 85.58
C LEU A 35 54.02 -81.06 86.70
N LEU A 36 53.71 -80.77 87.99
CA LEU A 36 54.24 -81.41 89.25
C LEU A 36 55.72 -81.12 89.64
N ALA A 37 56.20 -81.12 90.90
CA ALA A 37 55.66 -81.07 92.29
C ALA A 37 56.83 -80.78 93.31
N PRO A 38 56.66 -80.67 94.65
CA PRO A 38 57.55 -79.88 95.54
C PRO A 38 58.47 -80.64 96.54
N GLY A 39 59.40 -79.92 97.19
CA GLY A 39 60.20 -80.34 98.36
C GLY A 39 61.09 -79.22 98.95
N ALA A 40 61.24 -79.13 100.28
CA ALA A 40 61.93 -78.04 101.04
C ALA A 40 63.32 -78.51 101.57
N PRO A 41 64.07 -77.82 102.49
CA PRO A 41 63.93 -76.47 103.06
C PRO A 41 65.27 -75.64 103.23
N ALA A 42 65.11 -74.39 103.71
CA ALA A 42 65.98 -73.64 104.65
C ALA A 42 67.39 -73.05 104.29
N HIS A 43 67.53 -71.78 104.70
CA HIS A 43 68.73 -70.96 105.00
C HIS A 43 69.54 -70.26 103.87
N ALA A 44 69.99 -69.04 104.23
CA ALA A 44 70.82 -68.07 103.47
C ALA A 44 70.16 -67.49 102.18
N SER A 45 70.32 -66.20 101.82
CA SER A 45 70.89 -65.01 102.49
C SER A 45 70.25 -63.74 101.88
N ASN A 46 70.42 -62.57 102.52
CA ASN A 46 69.75 -61.32 102.11
C ASN A 46 70.19 -60.75 100.73
N ASP A 47 71.25 -61.29 100.12
CA ASP A 47 71.79 -60.79 98.85
C ASP A 47 71.11 -61.40 97.61
N VAL A 48 70.53 -62.60 97.71
CA VAL A 48 69.81 -63.25 96.60
C VAL A 48 68.52 -62.49 96.24
N ILE A 49 67.86 -61.87 97.22
CA ILE A 49 66.64 -61.09 97.01
C ILE A 49 66.94 -59.80 96.22
N ARG A 50 68.12 -59.17 96.41
CA ARG A 50 68.54 -58.03 95.57
C ARG A 50 68.84 -58.45 94.14
N ALA A 51 69.58 -59.54 93.95
CA ALA A 51 69.88 -60.06 92.61
C ALA A 51 68.61 -60.43 91.83
N ALA A 52 67.63 -61.07 92.49
CA ALA A 52 66.33 -61.37 91.90
C ALA A 52 65.52 -60.10 91.56
N LEU A 53 65.52 -59.10 92.44
CA LEU A 53 64.78 -57.85 92.21
C LEU A 53 65.39 -57.00 91.08
N ASP A 54 66.71 -56.97 90.95
CA ASP A 54 67.38 -56.22 89.88
C ASP A 54 67.33 -56.99 88.54
N ALA A 55 67.33 -58.32 88.54
CA ALA A 55 66.97 -59.13 87.38
C ALA A 55 65.52 -58.89 86.94
N GLN A 56 64.57 -58.83 87.88
CA GLN A 56 63.16 -58.52 87.60
C GLN A 56 62.99 -57.11 87.02
N LYS A 57 63.70 -56.10 87.55
CA LYS A 57 63.73 -54.74 86.97
C LYS A 57 64.40 -54.71 85.59
N ALA A 58 65.43 -55.51 85.34
CA ALA A 58 66.06 -55.61 84.02
C ALA A 58 65.11 -56.22 82.99
N VAL A 59 64.41 -57.31 83.34
CA VAL A 59 63.35 -57.91 82.50
C VAL A 59 62.21 -56.92 82.28
N GLN A 60 61.76 -56.19 83.30
CA GLN A 60 60.69 -55.22 83.15
C GLN A 60 61.09 -54.02 82.27
N ARG A 61 62.34 -53.54 82.36
CA ARG A 61 62.87 -52.52 81.43
C ARG A 61 63.01 -53.06 80.00
N ALA A 62 63.43 -54.32 79.83
CA ALA A 62 63.50 -54.95 78.51
C ALA A 62 62.11 -55.15 77.90
N MET A 63 61.10 -55.53 78.69
CA MET A 63 59.70 -55.59 78.28
C MET A 63 59.15 -54.21 77.91
N GLU A 64 59.40 -53.18 78.72
CA GLU A 64 59.02 -51.80 78.37
C GLU A 64 59.71 -51.29 77.11
N GLN A 65 60.98 -51.65 76.87
CA GLN A 65 61.69 -51.31 75.63
C GLN A 65 61.11 -52.06 74.44
N ALA A 66 60.84 -53.37 74.56
CA ALA A 66 60.20 -54.17 73.53
C ALA A 66 58.79 -53.66 73.20
N GLU A 67 57.97 -53.31 74.21
CA GLU A 67 56.65 -52.73 74.01
C GLU A 67 56.73 -51.34 73.34
N ARG A 68 57.71 -50.49 73.71
CA ARG A 68 57.95 -49.20 73.05
C ARG A 68 58.40 -49.38 71.60
N GLU A 69 59.23 -50.36 71.30
CA GLU A 69 59.65 -50.67 69.92
C GLU A 69 58.52 -51.27 69.10
N GLU A 70 57.73 -52.19 69.66
CA GLU A 70 56.57 -52.74 68.99
C GLU A 70 55.51 -51.66 68.74
N LYS A 71 55.26 -50.77 69.72
CA LYS A 71 54.36 -49.62 69.59
C LYS A 71 54.86 -48.62 68.53
N LYS A 72 56.17 -48.39 68.43
CA LYS A 72 56.76 -47.62 67.31
C LYS A 72 56.55 -48.32 65.97
N ARG A 73 56.84 -49.62 65.85
CA ARG A 73 56.62 -50.41 64.61
C ARG A 73 55.15 -50.42 64.19
N ARG A 74 54.22 -50.58 65.13
CA ARG A 74 52.77 -50.47 64.89
C ARG A 74 52.38 -49.06 64.44
N GLN A 75 52.88 -48.00 65.09
CA GLN A 75 52.63 -46.62 64.67
C GLN A 75 53.22 -46.28 63.28
N GLU A 76 54.39 -46.83 62.93
CA GLU A 76 54.99 -46.68 61.60
C GLU A 76 54.21 -47.46 60.53
N ALA A 77 53.75 -48.68 60.85
CA ALA A 77 52.87 -49.47 60.00
C ALA A 77 51.53 -48.76 59.76
N ASP A 78 50.88 -48.24 60.80
CA ASP A 78 49.63 -47.48 60.71
C ASP A 78 49.80 -46.18 59.93
N ARG A 79 50.91 -45.45 60.13
CA ARG A 79 51.24 -44.26 59.34
C ARG A 79 51.44 -44.59 57.87
N LYS A 80 52.16 -45.68 57.56
CA LYS A 80 52.38 -46.14 56.18
C LYS A 80 51.08 -46.60 55.54
N ALA A 81 50.28 -47.42 56.21
CA ALA A 81 48.97 -47.86 55.75
C ALA A 81 48.02 -46.67 55.51
N THR A 82 48.01 -45.68 56.40
CA THR A 82 47.23 -44.44 56.23
C THR A 82 47.74 -43.60 55.04
N GLN A 83 49.06 -43.53 54.84
CA GLN A 83 49.65 -42.81 53.71
C GLN A 83 49.35 -43.49 52.37
N ASP A 84 49.43 -44.81 52.31
CA ASP A 84 49.15 -45.60 51.11
C ASP A 84 47.64 -45.64 50.82
N ALA A 85 46.76 -45.70 51.84
CA ALA A 85 45.32 -45.51 51.68
C ALA A 85 44.97 -44.10 51.16
N ARG A 86 45.65 -43.04 51.64
CA ARG A 86 45.50 -41.67 51.10
C ARG A 86 45.97 -41.57 49.65
N ARG A 87 47.08 -42.21 49.29
CA ARG A 87 47.57 -42.28 47.90
C ARG A 87 46.59 -43.02 46.99
N ALA A 88 46.05 -44.16 47.44
CA ALA A 88 45.04 -44.93 46.70
C ALA A 88 43.77 -44.09 46.47
N ALA A 89 43.22 -43.47 47.53
CA ALA A 89 42.04 -42.60 47.42
C ALA A 89 42.30 -41.35 46.54
N GLN A 90 43.52 -40.80 46.56
CA GLN A 90 43.90 -39.69 45.68
C GLN A 90 44.03 -40.14 44.21
N ALA A 91 44.59 -41.33 43.96
CA ALA A 91 44.67 -41.92 42.63
C ALA A 91 43.28 -42.26 42.06
N GLU A 92 42.38 -42.80 42.88
CA GLU A 92 40.98 -43.08 42.51
C GLU A 92 40.22 -41.79 42.14
N ARG A 93 40.31 -40.75 42.98
CA ARG A 93 39.73 -39.43 42.67
C ARG A 93 40.32 -38.83 41.38
N ALA A 94 41.62 -38.99 41.14
CA ALA A 94 42.26 -38.54 39.92
C ALA A 94 41.78 -39.34 38.69
N ALA A 95 41.54 -40.64 38.82
CA ALA A 95 40.97 -41.49 37.76
C ALA A 95 39.52 -41.09 37.44
N GLN A 96 38.67 -40.94 38.47
CA GLN A 96 37.29 -40.45 38.32
C GLN A 96 37.23 -39.07 37.65
N GLN A 97 38.13 -38.14 38.04
CA GLN A 97 38.24 -36.83 37.40
C GLN A 97 38.70 -36.91 35.93
N ARG A 98 39.62 -37.82 35.58
CA ARG A 98 40.03 -38.05 34.19
C ARG A 98 38.88 -38.62 33.35
N GLN A 99 38.15 -39.61 33.88
CA GLN A 99 36.98 -40.16 33.20
C GLN A 99 35.89 -39.09 32.98
N ALA A 100 35.53 -38.34 34.03
CA ALA A 100 34.57 -37.25 33.91
C ALA A 100 35.02 -36.15 32.92
N ARG A 101 36.31 -35.86 32.80
CA ARG A 101 36.84 -34.96 31.76
C ARG A 101 36.70 -35.57 30.35
N ALA A 102 37.10 -36.82 30.16
CA ALA A 102 37.00 -37.51 28.88
C ALA A 102 35.54 -37.64 28.41
N GLU A 103 34.61 -37.97 29.30
CA GLU A 103 33.17 -38.00 29.00
C GLU A 103 32.63 -36.61 28.62
N ASN A 104 33.05 -35.55 29.33
CA ASN A 104 32.67 -34.18 29.00
C ASN A 104 33.28 -33.69 27.67
N GLU A 105 34.52 -34.08 27.36
CA GLU A 105 35.17 -33.80 26.08
C GLU A 105 34.51 -34.55 24.92
N ALA A 106 34.18 -35.83 25.10
CA ALA A 106 33.42 -36.62 24.14
C ALA A 106 32.03 -36.02 23.89
N ARG A 107 31.30 -35.63 24.94
CA ARG A 107 30.01 -34.93 24.83
C ARG A 107 30.14 -33.59 24.10
N LYS A 108 31.17 -32.78 24.40
CA LYS A 108 31.45 -31.52 23.70
C LYS A 108 31.79 -31.74 22.23
N LYS A 109 32.58 -32.78 21.91
CA LYS A 109 32.93 -33.14 20.53
C LYS A 109 31.69 -33.57 19.75
N ALA A 110 30.89 -34.50 20.28
CA ALA A 110 29.64 -34.95 19.65
C ALA A 110 28.64 -33.81 19.47
N ALA A 111 28.51 -32.90 20.45
CA ALA A 111 27.67 -31.71 20.33
C ALA A 111 28.16 -30.75 19.24
N ARG A 112 29.50 -30.55 19.12
CA ARG A 112 30.11 -29.74 18.05
C ARG A 112 29.92 -30.37 16.67
N GLU A 113 30.05 -31.68 16.55
CA GLU A 113 29.82 -32.42 15.31
C GLU A 113 28.33 -32.34 14.89
N LYS A 114 27.39 -32.54 15.82
CA LYS A 114 25.95 -32.33 15.57
C LYS A 114 25.67 -30.88 15.12
N PHE A 115 26.24 -29.88 15.79
CA PHE A 115 26.08 -28.47 15.43
C PHE A 115 26.59 -28.16 14.00
N LEU A 116 27.81 -28.60 13.67
CA LEU A 116 28.38 -28.39 12.33
C LEU A 116 27.57 -29.09 11.24
N LEU A 117 27.06 -30.30 11.51
CA LEU A 117 26.15 -31.02 10.60
C LEU A 117 24.85 -30.23 10.38
N THR A 118 24.23 -29.70 11.45
CA THR A 118 23.02 -28.86 11.32
C THR A 118 23.30 -27.61 10.48
N CYS A 119 24.42 -26.91 10.69
CA CYS A 119 24.76 -25.74 9.86
C CYS A 119 25.00 -26.13 8.39
N ALA A 120 25.67 -27.25 8.12
CA ALA A 120 25.86 -27.75 6.76
C ALA A 120 24.54 -28.13 6.08
N ASN A 121 23.59 -28.71 6.82
CA ASN A 121 22.26 -29.04 6.30
C ASN A 121 21.43 -27.78 6.02
N ILE A 122 21.50 -26.75 6.87
CA ILE A 122 20.86 -25.45 6.61
C ILE A 122 21.41 -24.78 5.35
N GLN A 123 22.73 -24.81 5.15
CA GLN A 123 23.35 -24.27 3.92
C GLN A 123 22.87 -25.03 2.68
N LYS A 124 22.95 -26.37 2.69
CA LYS A 124 22.45 -27.20 1.56
C LYS A 124 20.97 -27.00 1.28
N TRP A 125 20.15 -26.80 2.32
CA TRP A 125 18.71 -26.53 2.19
C TRP A 125 18.43 -25.16 1.54
N MET A 126 19.25 -24.14 1.81
CA MET A 126 19.23 -22.87 1.08
C MET A 126 19.66 -23.04 -0.38
N ASP A 127 20.72 -23.81 -0.64
CA ASP A 127 21.33 -23.95 -1.97
C ASP A 127 20.55 -24.88 -2.93
N ALA A 128 19.63 -25.71 -2.42
CA ALA A 128 18.97 -26.78 -3.17
C ALA A 128 18.19 -26.34 -4.43
N GLU A 129 17.53 -25.18 -4.38
CA GLU A 129 16.74 -24.61 -5.49
C GLU A 129 16.64 -23.09 -5.30
N ALA A 130 16.67 -22.31 -6.38
CA ALA A 130 16.50 -20.86 -6.33
C ALA A 130 15.10 -20.47 -5.82
N ILE A 131 15.03 -19.57 -4.84
CA ILE A 131 13.78 -19.16 -4.18
C ILE A 131 13.29 -17.84 -4.79
N PRO A 132 12.04 -17.73 -5.25
CA PRO A 132 11.51 -16.49 -5.83
C PRO A 132 11.56 -15.33 -4.84
N TYR A 133 11.93 -14.15 -5.34
CA TYR A 133 12.46 -13.05 -4.53
C TYR A 133 11.42 -12.24 -3.73
N TYR A 134 11.97 -11.46 -2.81
CA TYR A 134 11.31 -10.62 -1.82
C TYR A 134 10.75 -9.32 -2.41
N SER A 135 9.66 -8.81 -1.82
CA SER A 135 9.32 -7.37 -1.85
C SER A 135 9.54 -6.76 -0.46
N GLY A 136 10.40 -5.74 -0.34
CA GLY A 136 10.49 -4.92 0.88
C GLY A 136 11.20 -5.55 2.10
N GLY A 137 12.16 -6.46 1.90
CA GLY A 137 13.06 -6.93 2.97
C GLY A 137 12.49 -7.97 3.95
N ARG A 138 11.19 -8.23 3.94
CA ARG A 138 10.54 -9.37 4.61
C ARG A 138 10.35 -10.53 3.64
N ALA A 139 10.42 -11.77 4.14
CA ALA A 139 10.17 -12.93 3.29
C ALA A 139 8.69 -12.92 2.86
N SER A 140 8.43 -13.22 1.59
CA SER A 140 7.07 -13.44 1.12
C SER A 140 6.57 -14.79 1.64
N THR A 141 5.25 -14.92 1.81
CA THR A 141 4.60 -16.20 2.14
C THR A 141 5.04 -17.30 1.15
N ALA A 142 5.12 -16.98 -0.13
CA ALA A 142 5.59 -17.89 -1.18
C ALA A 142 7.05 -18.34 -0.97
N ALA A 143 7.96 -17.47 -0.54
CA ALA A 143 9.35 -17.84 -0.26
C ALA A 143 9.45 -18.77 0.98
N ILE A 144 8.68 -18.50 2.04
CA ILE A 144 8.62 -19.35 3.23
C ILE A 144 8.03 -20.72 2.87
N VAL A 145 6.92 -20.77 2.12
CA VAL A 145 6.33 -22.04 1.68
C VAL A 145 7.30 -22.81 0.78
N ALA A 146 7.91 -22.15 -0.20
CA ALA A 146 8.86 -22.78 -1.13
C ALA A 146 10.03 -23.46 -0.40
N MET A 147 10.44 -22.93 0.76
CA MET A 147 11.46 -23.47 1.66
C MET A 147 10.98 -24.67 2.48
N LEU A 148 9.74 -24.64 2.97
CA LEU A 148 9.20 -25.60 3.94
C LEU A 148 8.50 -26.82 3.32
N ARG A 149 8.34 -26.87 1.99
CA ARG A 149 7.78 -28.03 1.27
C ARG A 149 8.54 -29.32 1.61
N ALA A 150 7.83 -30.45 1.69
CA ALA A 150 8.40 -31.76 1.96
C ALA A 150 9.55 -32.13 1.00
N ASP A 151 9.34 -31.93 -0.31
CA ASP A 151 10.32 -32.22 -1.38
C ASP A 151 11.66 -31.47 -1.22
N ARG A 152 11.67 -30.34 -0.51
CA ARG A 152 12.85 -29.53 -0.23
C ARG A 152 13.37 -29.69 1.19
N PHE A 153 12.51 -29.83 2.19
CA PHE A 153 12.86 -29.76 3.61
C PHE A 153 13.29 -31.12 4.18
N GLU A 154 12.52 -32.17 3.88
CA GLU A 154 12.71 -33.52 4.42
C GLU A 154 14.10 -34.11 4.10
N PRO A 155 14.70 -33.94 2.90
CA PRO A 155 16.03 -34.47 2.58
C PRO A 155 17.18 -33.96 3.46
N PHE A 156 17.01 -32.81 4.15
CA PHE A 156 18.05 -32.21 5.00
C PHE A 156 17.81 -32.38 6.50
N PHE A 157 16.57 -32.62 6.91
CA PHE A 157 16.17 -32.69 8.32
C PHE A 157 15.54 -34.04 8.72
N GLY A 158 15.31 -34.95 7.78
CA GLY A 158 14.83 -36.31 8.02
C GLY A 158 13.35 -36.43 8.42
N THR A 159 12.61 -35.33 8.43
CA THR A 159 11.17 -35.26 8.71
C THR A 159 10.55 -34.10 7.94
N ARG A 160 9.27 -34.18 7.61
CA ARG A 160 8.51 -33.07 7.01
C ARG A 160 8.34 -31.96 8.05
N TYR A 161 8.37 -30.71 7.60
CA TYR A 161 8.10 -29.56 8.49
C TYR A 161 6.70 -29.63 9.16
N GLU A 162 5.75 -30.25 8.47
CA GLU A 162 4.38 -30.44 8.94
C GLU A 162 4.25 -31.51 10.03
N ASP A 163 5.17 -32.49 10.04
CA ASP A 163 5.20 -33.58 11.02
C ASP A 163 6.15 -33.29 12.20
N MET A 164 7.08 -32.35 12.02
CA MET A 164 7.99 -31.88 13.07
C MET A 164 7.23 -31.32 14.30
N SER A 165 7.63 -31.76 15.50
CA SER A 165 7.08 -31.28 16.76
C SER A 165 7.60 -29.89 17.14
N ASP A 166 6.83 -29.19 18.00
CA ASP A 166 7.22 -27.90 18.57
C ASP A 166 8.58 -27.93 19.30
N ILE A 167 9.01 -29.10 19.79
CA ILE A 167 10.29 -29.27 20.49
C ILE A 167 11.43 -29.35 19.46
N GLU A 168 11.30 -30.23 18.46
CA GLU A 168 12.28 -30.37 17.39
C GLU A 168 12.45 -29.07 16.60
N LEU A 169 11.37 -28.35 16.31
CA LEU A 169 11.45 -27.06 15.64
C LEU A 169 12.12 -25.99 16.52
N ARG A 170 11.92 -26.02 17.84
CA ARG A 170 12.67 -25.13 18.78
C ARG A 170 14.16 -25.47 18.80
N GLU A 171 14.54 -26.74 18.83
CA GLU A 171 15.95 -27.16 18.77
C GLU A 171 16.60 -26.76 17.43
N LEU A 172 15.91 -26.98 16.31
CA LEU A 172 16.36 -26.60 14.98
C LEU A 172 16.47 -25.07 14.83
N SER A 173 15.47 -24.31 15.30
CA SER A 173 15.48 -22.84 15.29
C SER A 173 16.61 -22.26 16.14
N ALA A 174 16.87 -22.83 17.32
CA ALA A 174 17.99 -22.42 18.19
C ALA A 174 19.34 -22.73 17.54
N SER A 175 19.48 -23.91 16.92
CA SER A 175 20.67 -24.32 16.18
C SER A 175 20.90 -23.41 14.98
N ALA A 176 19.87 -23.10 14.21
CA ALA A 176 19.92 -22.17 13.08
C ALA A 176 20.36 -20.77 13.53
N SER A 177 19.77 -20.25 14.61
CA SER A 177 20.18 -18.97 15.19
C SER A 177 21.67 -18.96 15.56
N GLN A 178 22.20 -20.05 16.14
CA GLN A 178 23.63 -20.19 16.41
C GLN A 178 24.49 -20.24 15.14
N CYS A 179 24.04 -20.95 14.09
CA CYS A 179 24.74 -21.00 12.80
C CYS A 179 24.85 -19.62 12.11
N LEU A 180 23.82 -18.79 12.25
CA LEU A 180 23.64 -17.51 11.57
C LEU A 180 24.22 -16.28 12.31
N ARG A 181 24.74 -16.45 13.54
CA ARG A 181 25.40 -15.39 14.31
C ARG A 181 26.62 -14.82 13.57
N SER A 182 27.08 -13.64 14.01
CA SER A 182 28.29 -12.99 13.50
C SER A 182 29.56 -13.87 13.61
N ASP A 183 29.63 -14.71 14.64
CA ASP A 183 30.68 -15.70 14.91
C ASP A 183 30.32 -17.13 14.45
N GLY A 184 29.18 -17.32 13.79
CA GLY A 184 28.66 -18.63 13.36
C GLY A 184 29.23 -19.12 12.01
N PRO A 185 29.20 -20.43 11.74
CA PRO A 185 29.68 -21.00 10.47
C PRO A 185 29.02 -20.44 9.19
N LEU A 186 27.83 -19.86 9.30
CA LEU A 186 27.07 -19.29 8.18
C LEU A 186 27.02 -17.76 8.21
N THR A 187 27.99 -17.11 8.89
CA THR A 187 28.07 -15.64 8.99
C THR A 187 28.20 -14.95 7.62
N SER A 188 28.80 -15.62 6.63
CA SER A 188 28.94 -15.18 5.24
C SER A 188 27.64 -15.26 4.41
N MET A 189 26.60 -15.95 4.91
CA MET A 189 25.32 -16.07 4.21
C MET A 189 24.68 -14.67 4.04
N PRO A 190 24.21 -14.29 2.84
CA PRO A 190 23.52 -13.04 2.60
C PRO A 190 22.41 -12.75 3.62
N THR A 191 22.35 -11.52 4.14
CA THR A 191 21.40 -11.13 5.20
C THR A 191 19.93 -11.42 4.85
N ARG A 192 19.57 -11.45 3.56
CA ARG A 192 18.23 -11.85 3.08
C ARG A 192 17.94 -13.33 3.35
N GLU A 193 18.89 -14.20 3.04
CA GLU A 193 18.79 -15.65 3.25
C GLU A 193 18.78 -16.01 4.73
N ARG A 194 19.64 -15.36 5.54
CA ARG A 194 19.61 -15.49 7.00
C ARG A 194 18.25 -15.12 7.58
N SER A 195 17.63 -14.07 7.04
CA SER A 195 16.28 -13.65 7.39
C SER A 195 15.22 -14.68 6.94
N LEU A 196 15.38 -15.33 5.78
CA LEU A 196 14.48 -16.40 5.31
C LEU A 196 14.51 -17.62 6.23
N VAL A 197 15.71 -18.12 6.54
CA VAL A 197 15.93 -19.27 7.44
C VAL A 197 15.30 -18.99 8.80
N SER A 198 15.60 -17.81 9.36
CA SER A 198 15.09 -17.39 10.68
C SER A 198 13.55 -17.31 10.70
N GLN A 199 12.94 -16.70 9.66
CA GLN A 199 11.49 -16.60 9.56
C GLN A 199 10.85 -17.98 9.37
N SER A 200 11.32 -18.79 8.43
CA SER A 200 10.76 -20.11 8.11
C SER A 200 10.81 -21.08 9.30
N LEU A 201 11.90 -21.03 10.09
CA LEU A 201 12.09 -21.87 11.27
C LEU A 201 11.52 -21.26 12.57
N THR A 202 10.79 -20.15 12.53
CA THR A 202 10.21 -19.52 13.73
C THR A 202 9.12 -20.40 14.36
N PRO A 203 9.30 -20.93 15.59
CA PRO A 203 8.35 -21.88 16.18
C PRO A 203 6.95 -21.30 16.42
N THR A 204 6.85 -20.02 16.81
CA THR A 204 5.58 -19.33 17.03
C THR A 204 4.74 -19.13 15.76
N GLN A 205 5.33 -19.35 14.58
CA GLN A 205 4.63 -19.28 13.29
C GLN A 205 4.33 -20.65 12.69
N GLN A 206 4.69 -21.76 13.34
CA GLN A 206 4.59 -23.10 12.75
C GLN A 206 3.15 -23.44 12.31
N SER A 207 2.13 -23.15 13.13
CA SER A 207 0.72 -23.37 12.78
C SER A 207 0.24 -22.51 11.61
N THR A 208 0.82 -21.33 11.42
CA THR A 208 0.58 -20.45 10.27
C THR A 208 1.27 -21.00 9.03
N HIS A 209 2.52 -21.46 9.13
CA HIS A 209 3.25 -22.08 8.02
C HIS A 209 2.62 -23.40 7.55
N LYS A 210 2.16 -24.27 8.47
CA LYS A 210 1.42 -25.50 8.10
C LYS A 210 0.14 -25.18 7.31
N ARG A 211 -0.60 -24.12 7.70
CA ARG A 211 -1.77 -23.64 6.92
C ARG A 211 -1.38 -23.10 5.54
N TYR A 212 -0.24 -22.41 5.42
CA TYR A 212 0.24 -21.94 4.12
C TYR A 212 0.69 -23.08 3.21
N LEU A 213 1.42 -24.08 3.74
CA LEU A 213 1.79 -25.29 3.00
C LEU A 213 0.55 -26.01 2.44
N ALA A 214 -0.41 -26.36 3.31
CA ALA A 214 -1.67 -26.98 2.88
C ALA A 214 -2.45 -26.15 1.84
N SER A 215 -2.48 -24.82 1.97
CA SER A 215 -3.08 -23.92 0.96
C SER A 215 -2.36 -24.00 -0.39
N PHE A 216 -1.03 -24.01 -0.41
CA PHE A 216 -0.25 -24.10 -1.66
C PHE A 216 -0.37 -25.48 -2.30
N GLU A 217 -0.36 -26.57 -1.51
CA GLU A 217 -0.58 -27.92 -2.02
C GLU A 217 -1.98 -28.08 -2.62
N ALA A 218 -3.02 -27.52 -1.98
CA ALA A 218 -4.38 -27.50 -2.52
C ALA A 218 -4.47 -26.71 -3.85
N ARG A 219 -3.77 -25.58 -3.97
CA ARG A 219 -3.69 -24.78 -5.22
C ARG A 219 -2.95 -25.52 -6.32
N ASP A 220 -1.83 -26.18 -6.02
CA ASP A 220 -1.11 -27.04 -6.98
C ASP A 220 -2.00 -28.19 -7.47
N ALA A 221 -2.72 -28.85 -6.57
CA ALA A 221 -3.63 -29.94 -6.91
C ALA A 221 -4.80 -29.45 -7.78
N ALA A 222 -5.38 -28.28 -7.45
CA ALA A 222 -6.39 -27.64 -8.28
C ALA A 222 -5.85 -27.25 -9.66
N LEU A 223 -4.65 -26.67 -9.74
CA LEU A 223 -4.02 -26.28 -11.00
C LEU A 223 -3.66 -27.49 -11.89
N ARG A 224 -3.27 -28.62 -11.31
CA ARG A 224 -3.11 -29.90 -12.05
C ARG A 224 -4.43 -30.40 -12.58
N LYS A 225 -5.48 -30.44 -11.75
CA LYS A 225 -6.83 -30.84 -12.20
C LYS A 225 -7.31 -29.98 -13.37
N LEU A 226 -7.11 -28.66 -13.30
CA LEU A 226 -7.40 -27.71 -14.38
C LEU A 226 -6.55 -27.97 -15.64
N ALA A 227 -5.26 -28.29 -15.47
CA ALA A 227 -4.38 -28.66 -16.58
C ALA A 227 -4.80 -29.97 -17.27
N ASP A 228 -5.21 -30.97 -16.52
CA ASP A 228 -5.66 -32.26 -17.05
C ASP A 228 -7.04 -32.13 -17.72
N GLU A 229 -7.94 -31.33 -17.13
CA GLU A 229 -9.24 -30.99 -17.72
C GLU A 229 -9.07 -30.31 -19.09
N ALA A 230 -8.13 -29.37 -19.21
CA ALA A 230 -7.84 -28.68 -20.48
C ALA A 230 -7.50 -29.65 -21.64
N LEU A 231 -6.82 -30.77 -21.37
CA LEU A 231 -6.49 -31.78 -22.38
C LEU A 231 -7.71 -32.56 -22.90
N THR A 232 -8.85 -32.51 -22.20
CA THR A 232 -10.07 -33.25 -22.55
C THR A 232 -11.08 -32.41 -23.35
N LEU A 233 -10.78 -31.15 -23.61
CA LEU A 233 -11.70 -30.23 -24.26
C LEU A 233 -11.92 -30.59 -25.74
N ALA A 234 -13.19 -30.64 -26.15
CA ALA A 234 -13.58 -30.88 -27.54
C ALA A 234 -13.52 -29.58 -28.37
N PRO A 235 -13.20 -29.65 -29.69
CA PRO A 235 -13.19 -28.51 -30.60
C PRO A 235 -14.61 -28.00 -30.88
N THR A 236 -15.16 -27.25 -29.92
CA THR A 236 -16.52 -26.70 -29.92
C THR A 236 -16.55 -25.34 -29.24
N LYS A 237 -17.60 -24.53 -29.49
CA LYS A 237 -17.84 -23.24 -28.81
C LYS A 237 -17.89 -23.40 -27.26
N ALA A 238 -18.40 -24.53 -26.77
CA ALA A 238 -18.37 -24.88 -25.35
C ALA A 238 -16.95 -25.17 -24.84
N GLY A 239 -16.13 -25.90 -25.61
CA GLY A 239 -14.72 -26.13 -25.29
C GLY A 239 -13.89 -24.84 -25.23
N VAL A 240 -14.11 -23.92 -26.18
CA VAL A 240 -13.48 -22.57 -26.19
C VAL A 240 -13.83 -21.78 -24.92
N ASN A 241 -15.11 -21.79 -24.52
CA ASN A 241 -15.54 -21.13 -23.28
C ASN A 241 -14.90 -21.79 -22.05
N ARG A 242 -14.90 -23.12 -21.98
CA ARG A 242 -14.36 -23.85 -20.82
C ARG A 242 -12.85 -23.69 -20.67
N TRP A 243 -12.09 -23.69 -21.78
CA TRP A 243 -10.66 -23.38 -21.78
C TRP A 243 -10.38 -22.00 -21.17
N ARG A 244 -11.22 -21.00 -21.48
CA ARG A 244 -11.11 -19.65 -20.92
C ARG A 244 -11.46 -19.60 -19.44
N GLU A 245 -12.49 -20.33 -19.01
CA GLU A 245 -12.82 -20.47 -17.59
C GLU A 245 -11.67 -21.09 -16.79
N ILE A 246 -11.02 -22.12 -17.35
CA ILE A 246 -9.81 -22.73 -16.79
C ILE A 246 -8.70 -21.68 -16.67
N ALA A 247 -8.43 -20.92 -17.73
CA ALA A 247 -7.43 -19.85 -17.73
C ALA A 247 -7.69 -18.78 -16.65
N THR A 248 -8.94 -18.34 -16.50
CA THR A 248 -9.33 -17.35 -15.48
C THR A 248 -9.26 -17.91 -14.06
N GLN A 249 -9.63 -19.18 -13.83
CA GLN A 249 -9.50 -19.84 -12.52
C GLN A 249 -8.03 -20.03 -12.12
N ALA A 250 -7.17 -20.32 -13.08
CA ALA A 250 -5.74 -20.54 -12.85
C ALA A 250 -4.96 -19.26 -12.54
N ASP A 251 -5.36 -18.09 -13.05
CA ASP A 251 -4.60 -16.83 -12.96
C ASP A 251 -4.15 -16.50 -11.52
N ALA A 252 -5.09 -16.53 -10.57
CA ALA A 252 -4.81 -16.30 -9.15
C ALA A 252 -3.94 -17.39 -8.48
N MET A 253 -3.81 -18.57 -9.09
CA MET A 253 -3.01 -19.69 -8.59
C MET A 253 -1.60 -19.72 -9.19
N LEU A 254 -1.42 -19.24 -10.43
CA LEU A 254 -0.17 -19.39 -11.19
C LEU A 254 1.04 -18.76 -10.50
N ASN A 255 0.86 -17.61 -9.86
CA ASN A 255 1.94 -16.89 -9.16
C ASN A 255 2.46 -17.66 -7.93
N GLU A 256 1.61 -18.47 -7.30
CA GLU A 256 1.95 -19.25 -6.08
C GLU A 256 2.27 -20.73 -6.37
N ALA A 257 1.86 -21.27 -7.51
CA ALA A 257 2.10 -22.66 -7.90
C ALA A 257 3.60 -23.00 -8.07
N ARG A 258 3.96 -24.26 -7.81
CA ARG A 258 5.34 -24.76 -8.05
C ARG A 258 5.74 -24.58 -9.53
N PRO A 259 7.02 -24.31 -9.84
CA PRO A 259 7.49 -24.18 -11.23
C PRO A 259 7.12 -25.38 -12.11
N ALA A 260 7.25 -26.61 -11.59
CA ALA A 260 6.85 -27.82 -12.31
C ALA A 260 5.33 -27.87 -12.60
N THR A 261 4.49 -27.52 -11.62
CA THR A 261 3.03 -27.47 -11.79
C THR A 261 2.63 -26.38 -12.79
N ARG A 262 3.24 -25.18 -12.70
CA ARG A 262 3.05 -24.06 -13.63
C ARG A 262 3.42 -24.44 -15.05
N ASN A 263 4.58 -25.06 -15.25
CA ASN A 263 5.06 -25.48 -16.57
C ASN A 263 4.17 -26.57 -17.18
N ALA A 264 3.74 -27.56 -16.38
CA ALA A 264 2.81 -28.60 -16.83
C ALA A 264 1.45 -28.02 -17.23
N TYR A 265 0.89 -27.11 -16.41
CA TYR A 265 -0.33 -26.37 -16.75
C TYR A 265 -0.18 -25.57 -18.05
N GLN A 266 0.91 -24.82 -18.21
CA GLN A 266 1.17 -24.05 -19.42
C GLN A 266 1.28 -24.95 -20.66
N ALA A 267 1.98 -26.08 -20.56
CA ALA A 267 2.10 -27.05 -21.66
C ALA A 267 0.74 -27.68 -22.04
N ASN A 268 -0.06 -28.05 -21.05
CA ASN A 268 -1.39 -28.61 -21.30
C ASN A 268 -2.34 -27.58 -21.91
N MET A 269 -2.32 -26.33 -21.40
CA MET A 269 -3.14 -25.25 -21.97
C MET A 269 -2.75 -24.91 -23.41
N LYS A 270 -1.46 -24.94 -23.75
CA LYS A 270 -0.98 -24.81 -25.14
C LYS A 270 -1.55 -25.92 -26.02
N LYS A 271 -1.42 -27.18 -25.59
CA LYS A 271 -1.96 -28.32 -26.36
C LYS A 271 -3.48 -28.26 -26.51
N ALA A 272 -4.19 -27.84 -25.46
CA ALA A 272 -5.63 -27.60 -25.50
C ALA A 272 -6.01 -26.47 -26.47
N ASP A 273 -5.20 -25.41 -26.54
CA ASP A 273 -5.39 -24.31 -27.50
C ASP A 273 -5.30 -24.82 -28.95
N THR A 274 -4.22 -25.54 -29.29
CA THR A 274 -3.98 -26.10 -30.62
C THR A 274 -5.08 -27.06 -31.07
N VAL A 275 -5.59 -27.91 -30.16
CA VAL A 275 -6.52 -28.99 -30.49
C VAL A 275 -7.99 -28.57 -30.40
N ALA A 276 -8.36 -27.75 -29.41
CA ALA A 276 -9.76 -27.46 -29.07
C ALA A 276 -10.20 -26.02 -29.35
N VAL A 277 -9.27 -25.05 -29.41
CA VAL A 277 -9.62 -23.62 -29.50
C VAL A 277 -9.33 -23.04 -30.88
N ALA A 278 -8.08 -23.13 -31.34
CA ALA A 278 -7.66 -22.58 -32.62
C ALA A 278 -8.50 -23.08 -33.82
N PRO A 279 -8.86 -24.37 -33.94
CA PRO A 279 -9.68 -24.85 -35.07
C PRO A 279 -11.11 -24.28 -35.11
N VAL A 280 -11.63 -23.85 -33.96
CA VAL A 280 -13.03 -23.41 -33.79
C VAL A 280 -13.16 -21.89 -33.95
N LEU A 281 -12.12 -21.16 -33.57
CA LEU A 281 -12.14 -19.70 -33.49
C LEU A 281 -12.53 -18.99 -34.80
N PRO A 282 -12.07 -19.43 -35.99
CA PRO A 282 -12.51 -18.83 -37.26
C PRO A 282 -14.02 -18.94 -37.48
N GLY A 283 -14.64 -20.08 -37.15
CA GLY A 283 -16.09 -20.28 -37.31
C GLY A 283 -16.92 -19.44 -36.34
N ILE A 284 -16.43 -19.20 -35.12
CA ILE A 284 -17.06 -18.27 -34.15
C ILE A 284 -16.98 -16.84 -34.68
N VAL A 285 -15.85 -16.45 -35.28
CA VAL A 285 -15.69 -15.14 -35.95
C VAL A 285 -16.64 -15.03 -37.15
N ASP A 286 -16.80 -16.07 -37.96
CA ASP A 286 -17.71 -16.09 -39.11
C ASP A 286 -19.18 -15.90 -38.69
N GLU A 287 -19.62 -16.63 -37.68
CA GLU A 287 -20.97 -16.52 -37.10
C GLU A 287 -21.26 -15.10 -36.58
N ALA A 288 -20.30 -14.51 -35.84
CA ALA A 288 -20.42 -13.16 -35.31
C ALA A 288 -20.40 -12.10 -36.42
N MET A 289 -19.52 -12.25 -37.42
CA MET A 289 -19.42 -11.33 -38.57
C MET A 289 -20.68 -11.35 -39.45
N ALA A 290 -21.31 -12.52 -39.65
CA ALA A 290 -22.54 -12.65 -40.43
C ALA A 290 -23.76 -11.98 -39.77
N THR A 291 -23.76 -11.87 -38.44
CA THR A 291 -24.87 -11.33 -37.65
C THR A 291 -24.67 -9.90 -37.17
N ALA A 292 -23.43 -9.41 -37.10
CA ALA A 292 -23.09 -8.09 -36.60
C ALA A 292 -23.63 -6.96 -37.51
N LYS A 293 -24.55 -6.15 -36.99
CA LYS A 293 -25.09 -4.94 -37.65
C LYS A 293 -25.23 -3.79 -36.66
N GLY A 294 -24.94 -2.58 -37.11
CA GLY A 294 -25.07 -1.36 -36.31
C GLY A 294 -24.26 -1.41 -35.01
N LEU A 295 -24.68 -0.63 -34.01
CA LEU A 295 -23.93 -0.46 -32.76
C LEU A 295 -23.79 -1.75 -31.95
N GLU A 296 -24.85 -2.57 -31.87
CA GLU A 296 -24.80 -3.84 -31.13
C GLU A 296 -23.92 -4.89 -31.85
N GLY A 297 -23.88 -4.86 -33.19
CA GLY A 297 -22.90 -5.61 -33.96
C GLY A 297 -21.47 -5.20 -33.65
N LEU A 298 -21.19 -3.89 -33.66
CA LEU A 298 -19.87 -3.36 -33.30
C LEU A 298 -19.44 -3.78 -31.89
N ARG A 299 -20.35 -3.67 -30.92
CA ARG A 299 -20.15 -4.14 -29.54
C ARG A 299 -19.86 -5.63 -29.46
N THR A 300 -20.60 -6.44 -30.22
CA THR A 300 -20.43 -7.89 -30.26
C THR A 300 -19.06 -8.27 -30.79
N LEU A 301 -18.63 -7.67 -31.92
CA LEU A 301 -17.31 -7.90 -32.50
C LEU A 301 -16.16 -7.40 -31.59
N ALA A 302 -16.30 -6.24 -30.97
CA ALA A 302 -15.32 -5.71 -30.01
C ALA A 302 -15.19 -6.63 -28.78
N THR A 303 -16.33 -7.08 -28.22
CA THR A 303 -16.35 -8.03 -27.10
C THR A 303 -15.70 -9.35 -27.49
N LEU A 304 -15.96 -9.86 -28.70
CA LEU A 304 -15.33 -11.09 -29.21
C LEU A 304 -13.81 -10.90 -29.39
N ALA A 305 -13.38 -9.77 -29.96
CA ALA A 305 -11.96 -9.46 -30.15
C ALA A 305 -11.20 -9.40 -28.81
N GLU A 306 -11.77 -8.74 -27.79
CA GLU A 306 -11.13 -8.61 -26.47
C GLU A 306 -11.24 -9.84 -25.57
N ARG A 307 -12.39 -10.52 -25.56
CA ARG A 307 -12.70 -11.57 -24.57
C ARG A 307 -12.45 -12.98 -25.09
N ASP A 308 -12.53 -13.19 -26.40
CA ASP A 308 -12.52 -14.53 -27.02
C ASP A 308 -11.28 -14.73 -27.90
N VAL A 309 -10.84 -13.71 -28.64
CA VAL A 309 -9.68 -13.78 -29.53
C VAL A 309 -8.38 -13.30 -28.88
N ASN A 310 -8.36 -12.16 -28.17
CA ASN A 310 -7.16 -11.61 -27.54
C ASN A 310 -7.36 -11.14 -26.08
N PRO A 311 -7.58 -12.08 -25.13
CA PRO A 311 -7.80 -11.71 -23.74
C PRO A 311 -6.50 -11.25 -23.06
N ARG A 312 -6.62 -10.45 -22.00
CA ARG A 312 -5.44 -9.81 -21.37
C ARG A 312 -4.41 -10.80 -20.82
N LEU A 313 -4.85 -11.98 -20.37
CA LEU A 313 -4.03 -13.10 -19.86
C LEU A 313 -3.04 -13.68 -20.90
N TYR A 314 -3.18 -13.33 -22.18
CA TYR A 314 -2.50 -14.00 -23.29
C TYR A 314 -1.35 -13.20 -23.90
N ARG A 315 -1.13 -11.95 -23.45
CA ARG A 315 -0.10 -11.04 -23.99
C ARG A 315 1.35 -11.54 -23.84
N GLU A 316 1.59 -12.52 -22.95
CA GLU A 316 2.92 -13.10 -22.72
C GLU A 316 3.14 -14.43 -23.47
N GLY A 317 2.17 -14.92 -24.25
CA GLY A 317 2.30 -16.18 -25.01
C GLY A 317 2.46 -17.45 -24.15
N ALA A 318 2.28 -17.33 -22.82
CA ALA A 318 2.60 -18.38 -21.86
C ALA A 318 1.72 -19.64 -22.00
N ILE A 319 0.53 -19.53 -22.59
CA ILE A 319 -0.46 -20.61 -22.72
C ILE A 319 -0.98 -20.84 -24.17
N MET A 320 -0.31 -20.28 -25.17
CA MET A 320 -0.58 -20.54 -26.60
C MET A 320 0.70 -21.02 -27.31
N ASP A 321 0.54 -21.74 -28.42
CA ASP A 321 1.65 -22.05 -29.33
C ASP A 321 1.68 -21.08 -30.53
N ALA A 322 2.65 -21.25 -31.43
CA ALA A 322 2.77 -20.38 -32.60
C ALA A 322 1.58 -20.48 -33.58
N ALA A 323 0.91 -21.63 -33.65
CA ALA A 323 -0.26 -21.82 -34.50
C ALA A 323 -1.50 -21.12 -33.91
N GLY A 324 -1.75 -21.29 -32.61
CA GLY A 324 -2.82 -20.62 -31.87
C GLY A 324 -2.66 -19.10 -31.80
N ILE A 325 -1.41 -18.59 -31.78
CA ILE A 325 -1.11 -17.15 -31.94
C ILE A 325 -1.50 -16.71 -33.36
N LYS A 326 -0.97 -17.36 -34.40
CA LYS A 326 -1.24 -16.99 -35.80
C LYS A 326 -2.74 -17.00 -36.13
N THR A 327 -3.48 -18.03 -35.71
CA THR A 327 -4.94 -18.11 -35.92
C THR A 327 -5.68 -16.95 -35.24
N ARG A 328 -5.22 -16.49 -34.06
CA ARG A 328 -5.79 -15.32 -33.39
C ARG A 328 -5.45 -14.03 -34.11
N GLU A 329 -4.24 -13.86 -34.60
CA GLU A 329 -3.85 -12.68 -35.39
C GLU A 329 -4.72 -12.56 -36.66
N GLU A 330 -4.93 -13.66 -37.38
CA GLU A 330 -5.82 -13.74 -38.53
C GLU A 330 -7.28 -13.41 -38.13
N CYS A 331 -7.79 -13.98 -37.02
CA CYS A 331 -9.12 -13.68 -36.50
C CYS A 331 -9.29 -12.21 -36.08
N LEU A 332 -8.30 -11.62 -35.39
CA LEU A 332 -8.32 -10.21 -34.99
C LEU A 332 -8.36 -9.29 -36.19
N GLU A 333 -7.57 -9.58 -37.22
CA GLU A 333 -7.50 -8.77 -38.43
C GLU A 333 -8.83 -8.80 -39.21
N ARG A 334 -9.50 -9.97 -39.25
CA ARG A 334 -10.86 -10.09 -39.79
C ARG A 334 -11.88 -9.32 -38.96
N LEU A 335 -11.81 -9.39 -37.63
CA LEU A 335 -12.68 -8.63 -36.74
C LEU A 335 -12.49 -7.13 -36.85
N ARG A 336 -11.25 -6.62 -36.95
CA ARG A 336 -10.96 -5.19 -37.20
C ARG A 336 -11.64 -4.71 -38.48
N LYS A 337 -11.44 -5.41 -39.60
CA LYS A 337 -12.09 -5.09 -40.88
C LYS A 337 -13.62 -5.09 -40.79
N GLY A 338 -14.20 -6.00 -40.02
CA GLY A 338 -15.64 -6.02 -39.73
C GLY A 338 -16.11 -4.83 -38.91
N MET A 339 -15.41 -4.53 -37.82
CA MET A 339 -15.67 -3.36 -36.98
C MET A 339 -15.55 -2.06 -37.76
N ASP A 340 -14.52 -1.89 -38.60
CA ASP A 340 -14.33 -0.72 -39.46
C ASP A 340 -15.46 -0.55 -40.48
N ALA A 341 -15.95 -1.65 -41.09
CA ALA A 341 -17.06 -1.61 -42.03
C ALA A 341 -18.37 -1.18 -41.36
N ILE A 342 -18.67 -1.71 -40.16
CA ILE A 342 -19.84 -1.31 -39.37
C ILE A 342 -19.69 0.14 -38.87
N ALA A 343 -18.51 0.50 -38.38
CA ALA A 343 -18.19 1.85 -37.92
C ALA A 343 -18.31 2.89 -39.04
N ALA A 344 -17.97 2.55 -40.29
CA ALA A 344 -18.17 3.42 -41.44
C ALA A 344 -19.66 3.70 -41.72
N GLN A 345 -20.53 2.68 -41.57
CA GLN A 345 -21.99 2.84 -41.71
C GLN A 345 -22.60 3.67 -40.59
N ILE A 346 -22.19 3.43 -39.33
CA ILE A 346 -22.57 4.25 -38.18
C ILE A 346 -22.10 5.69 -38.39
N ALA A 347 -20.84 5.90 -38.77
CA ALA A 347 -20.30 7.24 -38.99
C ALA A 347 -21.02 8.01 -40.11
N ALA A 348 -21.40 7.34 -41.20
CA ALA A 348 -22.22 7.97 -42.25
C ALA A 348 -23.60 8.40 -41.72
N THR A 349 -24.24 7.55 -40.89
CA THR A 349 -25.55 7.82 -40.29
C THR A 349 -25.49 8.97 -39.28
N GLU A 350 -24.50 8.94 -38.38
CA GLU A 350 -24.28 9.99 -37.38
C GLU A 350 -23.86 11.31 -38.03
N ARG A 351 -23.08 11.28 -39.11
CA ARG A 351 -22.76 12.49 -39.89
C ARG A 351 -24.01 13.13 -40.49
N ALA A 352 -24.91 12.33 -41.07
CA ALA A 352 -26.20 12.83 -41.55
C ALA A 352 -27.07 13.40 -40.42
N ARG A 353 -27.05 12.80 -39.20
CA ARG A 353 -27.71 13.37 -38.02
C ARG A 353 -27.10 14.73 -37.61
N ILE A 354 -25.77 14.87 -37.63
CA ILE A 354 -25.06 16.13 -37.36
C ILE A 354 -25.42 17.20 -38.41
N ASP A 355 -25.47 16.82 -39.69
CA ASP A 355 -25.84 17.72 -40.79
C ASP A 355 -27.31 18.18 -40.70
N ALA A 356 -28.19 17.37 -40.09
CA ALA A 356 -29.61 17.66 -39.89
C ALA A 356 -29.95 18.43 -38.60
N LEU A 357 -28.97 18.86 -37.80
CA LEU A 357 -29.22 19.60 -36.55
C LEU A 357 -29.86 21.00 -36.75
N GLY A 358 -29.84 21.52 -37.98
CA GLY A 358 -30.36 22.85 -38.33
C GLY A 358 -29.31 23.95 -38.18
N THR A 359 -29.74 25.15 -37.77
CA THR A 359 -28.87 26.33 -37.59
C THR A 359 -29.22 27.11 -36.32
N GLY A 360 -28.30 27.95 -35.85
CA GLY A 360 -28.51 28.84 -34.70
C GLY A 360 -28.90 28.10 -33.42
N LEU A 361 -29.81 28.70 -32.63
CA LEU A 361 -30.25 28.16 -31.33
C LEU A 361 -30.77 26.72 -31.40
N VAL A 362 -31.52 26.37 -32.44
CA VAL A 362 -32.06 25.01 -32.64
C VAL A 362 -30.93 23.99 -32.77
N ALA A 363 -29.88 24.31 -33.53
CA ALA A 363 -28.70 23.44 -33.67
C ALA A 363 -27.85 23.36 -32.40
N LEU A 364 -27.86 24.40 -31.55
CA LEU A 364 -27.17 24.36 -30.26
C LEU A 364 -27.85 23.40 -29.29
N GLU A 365 -29.18 23.44 -29.20
CA GLU A 365 -29.99 22.55 -28.36
C GLU A 365 -29.95 21.10 -28.89
N GLN A 366 -30.29 20.87 -30.16
CA GLN A 366 -30.26 19.53 -30.75
C GLN A 366 -28.85 18.95 -30.77
N GLY A 367 -27.83 19.77 -31.01
CA GLY A 367 -26.43 19.36 -30.95
C GLY A 367 -25.99 18.92 -29.55
N LYS A 368 -26.53 19.52 -28.49
CA LYS A 368 -26.27 19.09 -27.11
C LYS A 368 -26.89 17.72 -26.81
N ILE A 369 -28.12 17.48 -27.29
CA ILE A 369 -28.79 16.17 -27.21
C ILE A 369 -27.98 15.12 -27.98
N TRP A 370 -27.56 15.43 -29.22
CA TRP A 370 -26.72 14.54 -30.02
C TRP A 370 -25.39 14.22 -29.33
N HIS A 371 -24.72 15.22 -28.73
CA HIS A 371 -23.44 15.00 -28.07
C HIS A 371 -23.56 14.06 -26.85
N ALA A 372 -24.64 14.16 -26.08
CA ALA A 372 -24.92 13.24 -24.98
C ALA A 372 -25.24 11.81 -25.47
N ASP A 373 -26.02 11.67 -26.54
CA ASP A 373 -26.30 10.40 -27.23
C ASP A 373 -24.99 9.77 -27.75
N TYR A 374 -24.14 10.54 -28.42
CA TYR A 374 -22.82 10.12 -28.89
C TYR A 374 -21.91 9.67 -27.73
N GLN A 375 -21.80 10.45 -26.65
CA GLN A 375 -20.96 10.11 -25.50
C GLN A 375 -21.40 8.81 -24.82
N SER A 376 -22.72 8.59 -24.67
CA SER A 376 -23.25 7.39 -24.01
C SER A 376 -23.15 6.13 -24.87
N ARG A 377 -23.30 6.25 -26.19
CA ARG A 377 -23.43 5.09 -27.10
C ARG A 377 -22.24 4.83 -28.01
N VAL A 378 -21.68 5.87 -28.63
CA VAL A 378 -20.72 5.74 -29.73
C VAL A 378 -19.28 5.94 -29.27
N ALA A 379 -19.04 6.91 -28.37
CA ALA A 379 -17.71 7.24 -27.86
C ALA A 379 -16.93 6.07 -27.24
N PRO A 380 -17.54 5.07 -26.54
CA PRO A 380 -16.82 3.90 -26.05
C PRO A 380 -16.10 3.10 -27.16
N TYR A 381 -16.59 3.19 -28.40
CA TYR A 381 -16.04 2.46 -29.55
C TYR A 381 -15.08 3.29 -30.42
N ALA A 382 -14.89 4.58 -30.12
CA ALA A 382 -14.02 5.47 -30.89
C ALA A 382 -12.55 5.03 -30.93
N ASN A 383 -12.08 4.32 -29.89
CA ASN A 383 -10.73 3.75 -29.84
C ASN A 383 -10.57 2.48 -30.69
N HIS A 384 -11.67 1.84 -31.09
CA HIS A 384 -11.66 0.61 -31.90
C HIS A 384 -11.82 0.88 -33.40
N ALA A 385 -12.37 2.05 -33.79
CA ALA A 385 -12.51 2.48 -35.18
C ALA A 385 -12.38 4.01 -35.32
N SER A 386 -11.34 4.49 -36.02
CA SER A 386 -10.98 5.92 -36.07
C SER A 386 -12.11 6.83 -36.56
N ARG A 387 -12.89 6.33 -37.54
CA ARG A 387 -14.04 7.02 -38.15
C ARG A 387 -15.10 7.46 -37.13
N LEU A 388 -15.24 6.75 -36.02
CA LEU A 388 -16.15 7.15 -34.94
C LEU A 388 -15.57 8.29 -34.10
N GLY A 389 -14.25 8.29 -33.84
CA GLY A 389 -13.56 9.40 -33.20
C GLY A 389 -13.59 10.68 -34.03
N GLU A 390 -13.52 10.57 -35.36
CA GLU A 390 -13.62 11.70 -36.30
C GLU A 390 -14.97 12.43 -36.22
N LEU A 391 -16.06 11.75 -35.82
CA LEU A 391 -17.40 12.36 -35.67
C LEU A 391 -17.41 13.53 -34.69
N LEU A 392 -16.66 13.44 -33.59
CA LEU A 392 -16.62 14.49 -32.58
C LEU A 392 -15.93 15.75 -33.11
N SER A 393 -14.89 15.59 -33.93
CA SER A 393 -14.23 16.71 -34.63
C SER A 393 -15.17 17.35 -35.66
N TYR A 394 -15.90 16.54 -36.43
CA TYR A 394 -16.89 17.04 -37.40
C TYR A 394 -18.03 17.81 -36.71
N PHE A 395 -18.57 17.25 -35.64
CA PHE A 395 -19.60 17.87 -34.81
C PHE A 395 -19.13 19.20 -34.23
N ARG A 396 -17.90 19.29 -33.68
CA ARG A 396 -17.36 20.54 -33.13
C ARG A 396 -17.31 21.66 -34.18
N GLY A 397 -16.85 21.37 -35.40
CA GLY A 397 -16.85 22.36 -36.49
C GLY A 397 -18.26 22.83 -36.87
N LYS A 398 -19.24 21.92 -36.91
CA LYS A 398 -20.65 22.26 -37.14
C LYS A 398 -21.26 23.07 -35.99
N ARG A 399 -20.88 22.75 -34.75
CA ARG A 399 -21.34 23.46 -33.55
C ARG A 399 -20.76 24.87 -33.46
N GLU A 400 -19.52 25.09 -33.86
CA GLU A 400 -18.92 26.44 -33.92
C GLU A 400 -19.68 27.35 -34.91
N LEU A 401 -20.06 26.81 -36.08
CA LEU A 401 -20.94 27.52 -37.03
C LEU A 401 -22.33 27.81 -36.44
N ALA A 402 -22.89 26.87 -35.66
CA ALA A 402 -24.17 27.08 -34.98
C ALA A 402 -24.09 28.13 -33.85
N LEU A 403 -22.95 28.21 -33.13
CA LEU A 403 -22.71 29.23 -32.12
C LEU A 403 -22.66 30.62 -32.76
N ALA A 404 -21.88 30.79 -33.84
CA ALA A 404 -21.80 32.05 -34.58
C ALA A 404 -23.15 32.46 -35.22
N ALA A 405 -23.89 31.50 -35.79
CA ALA A 405 -25.20 31.79 -36.38
C ALA A 405 -26.29 32.09 -35.33
N GLY A 406 -26.17 31.53 -34.12
CA GLY A 406 -27.13 31.71 -33.02
C GLY A 406 -26.82 32.89 -32.11
N GLU A 407 -25.64 33.50 -32.23
CA GLU A 407 -25.16 34.58 -31.36
C GLU A 407 -26.14 35.76 -31.21
N PRO A 408 -26.75 36.31 -32.28
CA PRO A 408 -27.68 37.44 -32.15
C PRO A 408 -28.93 37.12 -31.31
N ASP A 409 -29.53 35.94 -31.52
CA ASP A 409 -30.75 35.53 -30.79
C ASP A 409 -30.42 35.09 -29.36
N PHE A 410 -29.24 34.48 -29.16
CA PHE A 410 -28.76 34.17 -27.82
C PHE A 410 -28.47 35.45 -27.02
N GLN A 411 -27.83 36.45 -27.63
CA GLN A 411 -27.57 37.74 -27.00
C GLN A 411 -28.86 38.49 -26.65
N ARG A 412 -29.88 38.47 -27.53
CA ARG A 412 -31.21 39.01 -27.22
C ARG A 412 -31.80 38.31 -25.99
N SER A 413 -31.67 36.99 -25.91
CA SER A 413 -32.15 36.18 -24.77
C SER A 413 -31.39 36.47 -23.47
N ILE A 414 -30.07 36.66 -23.52
CA ILE A 414 -29.25 37.11 -22.39
C ILE A 414 -29.76 38.46 -21.88
N ASN A 415 -29.91 39.45 -22.77
CA ASN A 415 -30.32 40.81 -22.39
C ASN A 415 -31.74 40.84 -21.78
N GLN A 416 -32.62 39.93 -22.21
CA GLN A 416 -33.97 39.74 -21.65
C GLN A 416 -34.00 39.00 -20.31
N ALA A 417 -32.92 38.30 -19.92
CA ALA A 417 -32.85 37.65 -18.61
C ALA A 417 -32.82 38.67 -17.48
N SER A 418 -33.77 38.55 -16.55
CA SER A 418 -33.94 39.45 -15.40
C SER A 418 -33.35 38.92 -14.08
N ASN A 419 -32.96 37.64 -14.04
CA ASN A 419 -32.41 36.99 -12.85
C ASN A 419 -31.39 35.87 -13.19
N HIS A 420 -30.65 35.41 -12.18
CA HIS A 420 -29.63 34.37 -12.29
C HIS A 420 -30.17 33.04 -12.81
N GLU A 421 -31.41 32.69 -12.45
CA GLU A 421 -32.02 31.42 -12.84
C GLU A 421 -32.30 31.39 -14.35
N ALA A 422 -32.82 32.48 -14.93
CA ALA A 422 -33.04 32.61 -16.36
C ALA A 422 -31.73 32.48 -17.15
N LEU A 423 -30.64 33.14 -16.71
CA LEU A 423 -29.31 32.96 -17.31
C LEU A 423 -28.81 31.52 -17.19
N GLN A 424 -29.01 30.87 -16.04
CA GLN A 424 -28.61 29.48 -15.84
C GLN A 424 -29.42 28.52 -16.73
N ARG A 425 -30.72 28.75 -16.93
CA ARG A 425 -31.55 27.98 -17.87
C ARG A 425 -31.07 28.16 -19.31
N LEU A 426 -30.78 29.39 -19.75
CA LEU A 426 -30.23 29.64 -21.10
C LEU A 426 -28.89 28.93 -21.32
N GLN A 427 -27.97 29.03 -20.36
CA GLN A 427 -26.68 28.32 -20.41
C GLN A 427 -26.88 26.80 -20.43
N ALA A 428 -27.79 26.28 -19.60
CA ALA A 428 -28.07 24.86 -19.49
C ALA A 428 -28.83 24.29 -20.70
N GLN A 429 -29.61 25.09 -21.43
CA GLN A 429 -30.31 24.66 -22.64
C GLN A 429 -29.36 24.59 -23.83
N TYR A 430 -28.63 25.68 -24.12
CA TYR A 430 -27.93 25.82 -25.40
C TYR A 430 -26.43 25.53 -25.34
N LEU A 431 -25.75 25.81 -24.22
CA LEU A 431 -24.28 25.76 -24.15
C LEU A 431 -23.73 24.47 -23.51
N MET A 432 -22.51 24.14 -23.86
CA MET A 432 -21.69 23.07 -23.29
C MET A 432 -20.36 23.63 -22.78
N SER A 433 -19.73 22.93 -21.83
CA SER A 433 -18.42 23.32 -21.29
C SER A 433 -17.32 23.37 -22.35
N GLU A 434 -17.45 22.60 -23.43
CA GLU A 434 -16.49 22.55 -24.54
C GLU A 434 -16.57 23.78 -25.46
N ASP A 435 -17.68 24.53 -25.46
CA ASP A 435 -17.92 25.66 -26.37
C ASP A 435 -16.95 26.81 -26.11
N ALA A 436 -16.51 26.97 -24.86
CA ALA A 436 -15.50 27.94 -24.42
C ALA A 436 -14.10 27.72 -25.04
N ARG A 437 -13.93 26.72 -25.91
CA ARG A 437 -12.72 26.54 -26.75
C ARG A 437 -12.81 27.25 -28.10
N SER A 438 -14.00 27.68 -28.51
CA SER A 438 -14.26 28.43 -29.75
C SER A 438 -14.41 29.91 -29.45
N ALA A 439 -14.07 30.79 -30.41
CA ALA A 439 -14.24 32.23 -30.22
C ALA A 439 -15.73 32.62 -30.01
N PRO A 440 -16.71 32.11 -30.79
CA PRO A 440 -18.13 32.39 -30.56
C PRO A 440 -18.60 31.90 -29.19
N GLY A 441 -18.27 30.66 -28.79
CA GLY A 441 -18.67 30.13 -27.49
C GLY A 441 -18.06 30.89 -26.31
N THR A 442 -16.83 31.40 -26.46
CA THR A 442 -16.20 32.29 -25.47
C THR A 442 -16.92 33.63 -25.36
N ALA A 443 -17.34 34.21 -26.49
CA ALA A 443 -18.11 35.45 -26.51
C ALA A 443 -19.45 35.30 -25.78
N LEU A 444 -20.23 34.26 -26.09
CA LEU A 444 -21.52 34.00 -25.43
C LEU A 444 -21.39 33.74 -23.92
N MET A 445 -20.36 32.98 -23.51
CA MET A 445 -20.08 32.74 -22.09
C MET A 445 -19.65 34.03 -21.36
N THR A 446 -18.92 34.93 -22.05
CA THR A 446 -18.54 36.25 -21.53
C THR A 446 -19.78 37.15 -21.36
N ALA A 447 -20.68 37.16 -22.34
CA ALA A 447 -21.93 37.91 -22.27
C ALA A 447 -22.86 37.44 -21.14
N ILE A 448 -22.95 36.13 -20.88
CA ILE A 448 -23.65 35.60 -19.69
C ILE A 448 -23.01 36.12 -18.41
N ALA A 449 -21.67 36.16 -18.34
CA ALA A 449 -20.96 36.62 -17.15
C ALA A 449 -21.18 38.13 -16.89
N GLN A 450 -21.12 38.95 -17.95
CA GLN A 450 -21.44 40.38 -17.91
C GLN A 450 -22.89 40.61 -17.44
N ARG A 451 -23.87 39.94 -18.06
CA ARG A 451 -25.27 40.09 -17.65
C ARG A 451 -25.52 39.61 -16.22
N ARG A 452 -24.79 38.61 -15.73
CA ARG A 452 -24.86 38.19 -14.33
C ARG A 452 -24.37 39.32 -13.39
N GLN A 453 -23.27 39.99 -13.73
CA GLN A 453 -22.76 41.14 -12.99
C GLN A 453 -23.75 42.31 -12.99
N GLU A 454 -24.43 42.58 -14.11
CA GLU A 454 -25.50 43.60 -14.19
C GLU A 454 -26.68 43.28 -13.26
N ILE A 455 -27.10 42.01 -13.19
CA ILE A 455 -28.17 41.55 -12.28
C ILE A 455 -27.71 41.64 -10.81
N ASP A 456 -26.47 41.26 -10.51
CA ASP A 456 -25.91 41.42 -9.17
C ASP A 456 -25.82 42.89 -8.76
N LYS A 457 -25.45 43.78 -9.68
CA LYS A 457 -25.45 45.24 -9.50
C LYS A 457 -26.86 45.80 -9.25
N SER A 458 -27.87 45.41 -10.05
CA SER A 458 -29.25 45.89 -9.83
C SER A 458 -29.80 45.46 -8.48
N LEU A 459 -29.56 44.20 -8.08
CA LEU A 459 -29.96 43.66 -6.78
C LEU A 459 -29.26 44.36 -5.61
N ALA A 460 -27.95 44.55 -5.68
CA ALA A 460 -27.17 45.19 -4.61
C ALA A 460 -27.54 46.67 -4.39
N LEU A 461 -27.92 47.37 -5.47
CA LEU A 461 -28.40 48.76 -5.45
C LEU A 461 -29.91 48.88 -5.14
N GLY A 462 -30.61 47.78 -4.87
CA GLY A 462 -32.05 47.77 -4.58
C GLY A 462 -32.94 48.20 -5.76
N ARG A 463 -32.43 48.17 -7.00
CA ARG A 463 -33.14 48.65 -8.20
C ARG A 463 -33.81 47.48 -8.93
N PRO A 464 -35.02 47.67 -9.49
CA PRO A 464 -35.60 46.65 -10.37
C PRO A 464 -34.67 46.43 -11.57
N THR A 465 -34.38 45.18 -11.90
CA THR A 465 -33.56 44.82 -13.08
C THR A 465 -34.29 45.26 -14.34
N THR A 466 -33.95 46.46 -14.83
CA THR A 466 -34.52 46.98 -16.07
C THR A 466 -34.03 46.12 -17.24
N VAL A 467 -34.98 45.58 -18.00
CA VAL A 467 -34.69 45.01 -19.32
C VAL A 467 -34.30 46.20 -20.20
N PRO A 468 -33.12 46.20 -20.86
CA PRO A 468 -32.76 47.25 -21.79
C PRO A 468 -33.86 47.36 -22.86
N ALA A 469 -34.49 48.53 -22.98
CA ALA A 469 -35.53 48.73 -23.97
C ALA A 469 -34.96 48.51 -25.37
N GLU A 470 -35.55 47.58 -26.12
CA GLU A 470 -35.13 47.25 -27.47
C GLU A 470 -35.22 48.53 -28.34
N PRO A 471 -34.12 48.98 -28.98
CA PRO A 471 -34.16 50.17 -29.82
C PRO A 471 -35.08 49.89 -31.00
N ALA A 472 -36.25 50.54 -31.02
CA ALA A 472 -37.29 50.28 -32.00
C ALA A 472 -36.79 50.50 -33.43
N ALA A 473 -36.57 49.40 -34.17
CA ALA A 473 -36.14 49.42 -35.55
C ALA A 473 -37.31 49.85 -36.46
N GLY A 474 -37.44 51.16 -36.72
CA GLY A 474 -38.51 51.66 -37.59
C GLY A 474 -38.75 53.18 -37.56
N GLY A 475 -37.76 53.97 -37.99
CA GLY A 475 -37.94 55.40 -38.25
C GLY A 475 -36.97 55.88 -39.34
N PRO A 476 -37.43 56.59 -40.39
CA PRO A 476 -36.57 56.98 -41.50
C PRO A 476 -35.54 58.04 -41.09
N ALA A 477 -34.39 58.02 -41.77
CA ALA A 477 -33.27 58.91 -41.48
C ALA A 477 -33.65 60.40 -41.56
N ALA A 478 -33.66 61.08 -40.42
CA ALA A 478 -33.60 62.53 -40.34
C ALA A 478 -32.14 62.99 -40.33
N ALA A 479 -31.84 64.05 -41.08
CA ALA A 479 -30.47 64.56 -41.28
C ALA A 479 -29.84 65.11 -39.98
N PRO A 480 -28.50 65.13 -39.86
CA PRO A 480 -27.83 65.72 -38.71
C PRO A 480 -27.97 67.24 -38.72
N SER A 481 -28.88 67.74 -37.89
CA SER A 481 -28.98 69.13 -37.44
C SER A 481 -29.18 69.01 -35.93
N GLY A 482 -28.23 69.37 -35.07
CA GLY A 482 -27.60 70.68 -35.02
C GLY A 482 -28.24 71.42 -33.84
N GLY A 483 -27.62 71.32 -32.66
CA GLY A 483 -28.20 71.84 -31.41
C GLY A 483 -28.72 70.76 -30.45
N GLY A 484 -27.82 69.91 -29.96
CA GLY A 484 -28.04 69.07 -28.78
C GLY A 484 -26.79 69.15 -27.93
N THR A 485 -26.85 69.89 -26.83
CA THR A 485 -25.70 70.21 -25.98
C THR A 485 -25.01 68.93 -25.51
N THR A 486 -23.73 68.82 -25.84
CA THR A 486 -22.83 67.95 -25.09
C THR A 486 -22.76 68.50 -23.66
N ASP A 487 -23.49 67.90 -22.72
CA ASP A 487 -23.17 67.96 -21.29
C ASP A 487 -21.87 67.18 -21.04
N ARG A 488 -20.79 67.77 -21.58
CA ARG A 488 -19.40 67.44 -21.32
C ARG A 488 -18.74 68.58 -20.52
N ASP A 489 -19.56 69.44 -19.93
CA ASP A 489 -19.21 70.42 -18.91
C ASP A 489 -19.58 69.89 -17.52
N THR A 490 -18.77 68.96 -17.03
CA THR A 490 -18.48 68.87 -15.59
C THR A 490 -17.11 68.24 -15.39
N ALA A 491 -16.09 69.09 -15.43
CA ALA A 491 -14.78 68.71 -14.92
C ALA A 491 -14.89 68.55 -13.39
N GLY A 492 -14.60 67.35 -12.86
CA GLY A 492 -14.52 67.10 -11.42
C GLY A 492 -15.87 67.11 -10.69
N GLY A 493 -16.82 66.29 -11.13
CA GLY A 493 -18.02 65.96 -10.36
C GLY A 493 -17.80 64.82 -9.35
N GLU A 494 -18.73 64.66 -8.40
CA GLU A 494 -18.74 63.59 -7.40
C GLU A 494 -18.99 62.21 -8.06
N PRO A 495 -18.34 61.11 -7.63
CA PRO A 495 -18.56 59.80 -8.23
C PRO A 495 -20.01 59.33 -8.01
N SER A 496 -20.65 58.77 -9.03
CA SER A 496 -21.99 58.19 -8.86
C SER A 496 -21.92 56.90 -8.04
N GLU A 497 -23.05 56.52 -7.44
CA GLU A 497 -23.19 55.26 -6.70
C GLU A 497 -22.80 54.03 -7.55
N GLU A 498 -23.18 54.04 -8.83
CA GLU A 498 -22.83 52.99 -9.78
C GLU A 498 -21.32 52.92 -10.06
N VAL A 499 -20.65 54.08 -10.19
CA VAL A 499 -19.19 54.16 -10.34
C VAL A 499 -18.50 53.63 -9.08
N MET A 500 -19.00 53.98 -7.89
CA MET A 500 -18.45 53.46 -6.64
C MET A 500 -18.64 51.93 -6.52
N TYR A 501 -19.81 51.40 -6.90
CA TYR A 501 -20.08 49.95 -6.96
C TYR A 501 -19.09 49.24 -7.90
N ASP A 502 -18.95 49.73 -9.14
CA ASP A 502 -18.11 49.09 -10.15
C ASP A 502 -16.63 49.05 -9.72
N LEU A 503 -16.16 50.10 -9.01
CA LEU A 503 -14.81 50.14 -8.46
C LEU A 503 -14.64 49.17 -7.29
N VAL A 504 -15.61 49.07 -6.38
CA VAL A 504 -15.58 48.09 -5.28
C VAL A 504 -15.58 46.67 -5.83
N HIS A 505 -16.43 46.38 -6.82
CA HIS A 505 -16.46 45.10 -7.51
C HIS A 505 -15.14 44.82 -8.25
N SER A 506 -14.52 45.82 -8.87
CA SER A 506 -13.20 45.70 -9.50
C SER A 506 -12.10 45.33 -8.51
N VAL A 507 -12.08 45.94 -7.32
CA VAL A 507 -11.12 45.58 -6.24
C VAL A 507 -11.34 44.14 -5.76
N LEU A 508 -12.59 43.69 -5.63
CA LEU A 508 -12.92 42.28 -5.30
C LEU A 508 -12.52 41.31 -6.43
N ALA A 509 -12.66 41.71 -7.70
CA ALA A 509 -12.25 40.90 -8.84
C ALA A 509 -10.72 40.77 -8.95
N ASP A 510 -9.98 41.86 -8.78
CA ASP A 510 -8.51 41.84 -8.72
C ASP A 510 -7.99 41.00 -7.54
N ALA A 511 -8.64 41.11 -6.38
CA ALA A 511 -8.37 40.27 -5.22
C ALA A 511 -8.59 38.77 -5.49
N THR A 512 -9.71 38.43 -6.14
CA THR A 512 -10.03 37.06 -6.55
C THR A 512 -8.98 36.53 -7.53
N LYS A 513 -8.54 37.37 -8.47
CA LYS A 513 -7.46 37.03 -9.40
C LYS A 513 -6.15 36.78 -8.66
N ARG A 514 -5.71 37.69 -7.77
CA ARG A 514 -4.51 37.50 -6.93
C ARG A 514 -4.56 36.18 -6.14
N GLN A 515 -5.70 35.87 -5.52
CA GLN A 515 -5.91 34.61 -4.80
C GLN A 515 -5.83 33.39 -5.72
N ASN A 516 -6.44 33.43 -6.91
CA ASN A 516 -6.39 32.33 -7.87
C ASN A 516 -5.00 32.15 -8.52
N ASP A 517 -4.28 33.23 -8.82
CA ASP A 517 -2.91 33.20 -9.34
C ASP A 517 -1.96 32.60 -8.28
N MET A 518 -2.15 32.93 -7.00
CA MET A 518 -1.41 32.34 -5.88
C MET A 518 -1.73 30.84 -5.71
N MET A 519 -3.02 30.47 -5.79
CA MET A 519 -3.45 29.07 -5.77
C MET A 519 -2.83 28.26 -6.91
N ALA A 520 -2.79 28.81 -8.13
CA ALA A 520 -2.20 28.15 -9.30
C ALA A 520 -0.70 27.90 -9.08
N GLN A 521 0.05 28.90 -8.59
CA GLN A 521 1.46 28.75 -8.22
C GLN A 521 1.68 27.67 -7.16
N CYS A 522 0.81 27.60 -6.14
CA CYS A 522 0.87 26.58 -5.10
C CYS A 522 0.48 25.17 -5.57
N SER A 523 -0.36 25.06 -6.60
CA SER A 523 -0.76 23.76 -7.17
C SER A 523 0.34 23.12 -8.04
N GLY A 524 1.36 23.89 -8.45
CA GLY A 524 2.49 23.43 -9.24
C GLY A 524 3.50 22.53 -8.51
N GLY A 525 3.27 22.23 -7.22
CA GLY A 525 4.12 21.38 -6.40
C GLY A 525 5.12 22.13 -5.50
N VAL A 526 5.79 21.38 -4.64
CA VAL A 526 6.75 21.92 -3.66
C VAL A 526 7.96 22.52 -4.39
N ARG A 527 8.22 23.82 -4.20
CA ARG A 527 9.38 24.50 -4.80
C ARG A 527 10.59 24.20 -3.92
N SER A 528 11.55 23.42 -4.43
CA SER A 528 12.69 22.92 -3.64
C SER A 528 13.54 24.00 -2.96
N ASN A 529 13.54 25.22 -3.52
CA ASN A 529 14.42 26.30 -3.12
C ASN A 529 13.70 27.47 -2.42
N ASP A 530 12.40 27.34 -2.11
CA ASP A 530 11.60 28.40 -1.49
C ASP A 530 10.75 27.89 -0.33
N MET A 531 11.39 27.74 0.84
CA MET A 531 10.70 27.31 2.07
C MET A 531 9.59 28.27 2.51
N MET A 532 9.72 29.56 2.23
CA MET A 532 8.72 30.55 2.65
C MET A 532 7.46 30.44 1.80
N MET A 533 7.60 30.32 0.48
CA MET A 533 6.47 30.05 -0.42
C MET A 533 5.82 28.69 -0.13
N ASN A 534 6.61 27.65 0.21
CA ASN A 534 6.05 26.36 0.61
C ASN A 534 5.19 26.46 1.89
N GLN A 535 5.58 27.28 2.89
CA GLN A 535 4.76 27.55 4.08
C GLN A 535 3.49 28.33 3.74
N VAL A 536 3.58 29.37 2.90
CA VAL A 536 2.40 30.12 2.41
C VAL A 536 1.44 29.20 1.67
N CYS A 537 1.93 28.33 0.80
CA CYS A 537 1.13 27.35 0.07
C CYS A 537 0.47 26.31 1.00
N ALA A 538 1.18 25.83 2.02
CA ALA A 538 0.62 24.92 3.01
C ALA A 538 -0.53 25.57 3.81
N ALA A 539 -0.34 26.82 4.27
CA ALA A 539 -1.37 27.58 4.97
C ALA A 539 -2.58 27.87 4.06
N LEU A 540 -2.34 28.24 2.80
CA LEU A 540 -3.36 28.51 1.79
C LEU A 540 -4.23 27.27 1.49
N MET A 541 -3.59 26.12 1.27
CA MET A 541 -4.28 24.85 1.02
C MET A 541 -5.06 24.36 2.26
N LEU A 542 -4.48 24.51 3.45
CA LEU A 542 -5.14 24.14 4.71
C LEU A 542 -6.39 25.01 4.96
N TYR A 543 -6.30 26.32 4.74
CA TYR A 543 -7.44 27.23 4.87
C TYR A 543 -8.56 26.82 3.91
N LYS A 544 -8.25 26.60 2.63
CA LYS A 544 -9.24 26.21 1.61
C LYS A 544 -9.96 24.90 1.95
N GLY A 545 -9.20 23.90 2.40
CA GLY A 545 -9.72 22.60 2.82
C GLY A 545 -10.66 22.68 4.03
N LEU A 546 -10.39 23.60 4.96
CA LEU A 546 -11.22 23.80 6.16
C LEU A 546 -12.46 24.69 5.92
N THR A 547 -12.39 25.69 5.04
CA THR A 547 -13.45 26.70 4.89
C THR A 547 -14.39 26.49 3.72
N THR A 548 -13.94 25.84 2.64
CA THR A 548 -14.73 25.73 1.39
C THR A 548 -15.01 24.30 0.93
N GLY A 549 -14.24 23.31 1.40
CA GLY A 549 -14.42 21.90 1.05
C GLY A 549 -14.18 21.53 -0.43
N ILE A 550 -13.85 22.50 -1.29
CA ILE A 550 -13.77 22.35 -2.74
C ILE A 550 -12.45 22.93 -3.23
N THR A 551 -11.72 22.20 -4.10
CA THR A 551 -10.41 22.62 -4.63
C THR A 551 -10.48 23.59 -5.81
N ALA A 552 -11.68 23.91 -6.30
CA ALA A 552 -11.95 24.79 -7.46
C ALA A 552 -11.47 26.24 -7.26
N ASN A 553 -11.30 26.98 -8.35
CA ASN A 553 -10.94 28.40 -8.32
C ASN A 553 -11.99 29.22 -7.56
N ALA A 554 -11.56 30.23 -6.81
CA ALA A 554 -12.45 31.14 -6.12
C ALA A 554 -13.24 31.99 -7.14
N ALA A 555 -14.54 32.17 -6.88
CA ALA A 555 -15.37 33.13 -7.59
C ALA A 555 -15.18 34.54 -7.00
N VAL A 556 -15.57 35.56 -7.76
CA VAL A 556 -15.62 36.95 -7.25
C VAL A 556 -16.76 37.02 -6.22
N PRO A 557 -16.51 37.50 -4.98
CA PRO A 557 -17.56 37.64 -3.99
C PRO A 557 -18.72 38.50 -4.47
N LYS A 558 -19.94 38.01 -4.25
CA LYS A 558 -21.14 38.81 -4.53
C LYS A 558 -21.26 39.94 -3.52
N ILE A 559 -21.51 41.14 -4.02
CA ILE A 559 -21.96 42.29 -3.23
C ILE A 559 -23.46 42.08 -2.97
N LEU A 560 -23.83 41.99 -1.69
CA LEU A 560 -25.20 41.70 -1.22
C LEU A 560 -26.01 42.99 -1.02
N GLN A 561 -25.34 44.08 -0.67
CA GLN A 561 -25.90 45.42 -0.50
C GLN A 561 -24.83 46.45 -0.81
N PHE A 562 -25.21 47.51 -1.52
CA PHE A 562 -24.40 48.70 -1.73
C PHE A 562 -25.28 49.94 -1.71
N GLU A 563 -24.95 50.92 -0.86
CA GLU A 563 -25.69 52.17 -0.76
C GLU A 563 -24.72 53.33 -0.54
N LYS A 564 -24.76 54.34 -1.41
CA LYS A 564 -23.94 55.55 -1.24
C LYS A 564 -24.60 56.49 -0.23
N LEU A 565 -23.92 56.77 0.89
CA LEU A 565 -24.43 57.67 1.93
C LEU A 565 -24.12 59.15 1.65
N GLY A 566 -22.95 59.44 1.07
CA GLY A 566 -22.57 60.78 0.65
C GLY A 566 -21.07 60.90 0.36
N CYS A 567 -20.65 62.02 -0.24
CA CYS A 567 -19.25 62.35 -0.42
C CYS A 567 -18.93 63.80 -0.05
N ALA A 568 -17.67 64.06 0.28
CA ALA A 568 -17.09 65.38 0.41
C ALA A 568 -15.79 65.48 -0.42
N PRO A 569 -15.43 66.66 -0.96
CA PRO A 569 -14.11 66.87 -1.56
C PRO A 569 -12.99 66.55 -0.55
N ALA A 570 -11.98 65.79 -0.95
CA ALA A 570 -10.91 65.37 -0.06
C ALA A 570 -10.01 66.57 0.32
N VAL A 571 -10.12 67.07 1.55
CA VAL A 571 -9.37 68.26 1.98
C VAL A 571 -7.85 68.03 1.85
N GLY A 572 -7.19 68.87 1.05
CA GLY A 572 -5.74 68.80 0.81
C GLY A 572 -5.27 67.64 -0.07
N LYS A 573 -6.18 66.85 -0.68
CA LYS A 573 -5.84 65.70 -1.55
C LYS A 573 -6.74 65.71 -2.79
N ALA A 574 -6.31 65.11 -3.90
CA ALA A 574 -7.19 64.97 -5.06
C ALA A 574 -8.33 63.95 -4.80
N GLY A 575 -9.51 64.23 -5.35
CA GLY A 575 -10.68 63.33 -5.33
C GLY A 575 -11.74 63.65 -4.28
N TYR A 576 -12.69 62.73 -4.12
CA TYR A 576 -13.78 62.77 -3.14
C TYR A 576 -13.58 61.68 -2.09
N LEU A 577 -13.79 62.01 -0.82
CA LEU A 577 -13.97 61.03 0.25
C LEU A 577 -15.45 60.68 0.32
N CYS A 578 -15.81 59.40 0.20
CA CYS A 578 -17.19 58.96 0.15
C CYS A 578 -17.47 57.86 1.18
N ASP A 579 -18.57 58.01 1.89
CA ASP A 579 -19.10 57.03 2.83
C ASP A 579 -20.21 56.21 2.16
N TYR A 580 -20.22 54.91 2.42
CA TYR A 580 -21.15 53.96 1.80
C TYR A 580 -21.39 52.76 2.73
N THR A 581 -22.56 52.12 2.60
CA THR A 581 -22.79 50.80 3.18
C THR A 581 -22.42 49.72 2.18
N LEU A 582 -21.86 48.63 2.70
CA LEU A 582 -21.41 47.49 1.93
C LEU A 582 -21.64 46.19 2.70
N ALA A 583 -22.28 45.22 2.06
CA ALA A 583 -22.27 43.83 2.47
C ALA A 583 -21.72 42.95 1.34
N VAL A 584 -20.80 42.03 1.66
CA VAL A 584 -20.13 41.14 0.68
C VAL A 584 -20.07 39.71 1.22
N GLU A 585 -20.20 38.72 0.34
CA GLU A 585 -19.97 37.31 0.68
C GLU A 585 -18.51 37.05 1.13
N LYS A 586 -18.34 36.34 2.26
CA LYS A 586 -17.01 36.08 2.83
C LYS A 586 -16.34 34.84 2.23
N GLN A 587 -16.11 34.86 0.90
CA GLN A 587 -15.52 33.73 0.14
C GLN A 587 -14.02 33.87 -0.13
N LEU A 588 -13.45 35.08 -0.04
CA LEU A 588 -12.01 35.31 -0.17
C LEU A 588 -11.33 35.30 1.20
N ASN A 589 -10.05 34.91 1.23
CA ASN A 589 -9.24 35.00 2.43
C ASN A 589 -8.63 36.42 2.54
N PRO A 590 -8.98 37.23 3.57
CA PRO A 590 -8.49 38.61 3.68
C PRO A 590 -6.97 38.75 3.78
N SER A 591 -6.25 37.69 4.21
CA SER A 591 -4.80 37.71 4.41
C SER A 591 -3.97 37.66 3.13
N ILE A 592 -4.57 37.36 1.97
CA ILE A 592 -3.84 37.11 0.71
C ILE A 592 -4.32 37.97 -0.48
N VAL A 593 -5.36 38.78 -0.29
CA VAL A 593 -6.00 39.58 -1.35
C VAL A 593 -5.40 40.98 -1.54
N GLY A 594 -4.59 41.43 -0.58
CA GLY A 594 -4.07 42.80 -0.50
C GLY A 594 -4.92 43.71 0.40
N PRO A 595 -4.37 44.87 0.80
CA PRO A 595 -4.97 45.72 1.83
C PRO A 595 -6.33 46.31 1.43
N GLU A 596 -6.53 46.64 0.16
CA GLU A 596 -7.76 47.26 -0.35
C GLU A 596 -8.95 46.30 -0.21
N ALA A 597 -8.78 45.06 -0.67
CA ALA A 597 -9.80 44.03 -0.57
C ALA A 597 -9.94 43.48 0.86
N LYS A 598 -8.88 43.50 1.67
CA LYS A 598 -8.99 43.21 3.10
C LYS A 598 -9.93 44.20 3.80
N ALA A 599 -9.80 45.50 3.52
CA ALA A 599 -10.67 46.54 4.07
C ALA A 599 -12.14 46.42 3.62
N LEU A 600 -12.40 45.85 2.43
CA LEU A 600 -13.75 45.50 1.97
C LEU A 600 -14.34 44.32 2.75
N LEU A 601 -13.56 43.25 2.97
CA LEU A 601 -14.03 41.98 3.53
C LEU A 601 -14.12 41.95 5.07
N GLU A 602 -13.29 42.75 5.76
CA GLU A 602 -13.22 42.84 7.23
C GLU A 602 -13.89 44.11 7.77
N GLY A 603 -14.26 44.13 9.05
CA GLY A 603 -14.82 45.31 9.74
C GLY A 603 -16.33 45.51 9.58
N SER A 604 -16.78 46.75 9.80
CA SER A 604 -18.19 47.19 9.70
C SER A 604 -18.72 47.19 8.27
N THR A 605 -20.06 47.17 8.14
CA THR A 605 -20.76 47.40 6.86
C THR A 605 -20.66 48.85 6.39
N LEU A 606 -20.59 49.81 7.31
CA LEU A 606 -20.21 51.19 7.00
C LEU A 606 -18.73 51.24 6.60
N LYS A 607 -18.44 51.85 5.46
CA LYS A 607 -17.12 52.01 4.86
C LYS A 607 -16.92 53.48 4.43
N SER A 608 -15.66 53.90 4.40
CA SER A 608 -15.24 55.14 3.73
C SER A 608 -14.06 54.86 2.80
N ALA A 609 -14.00 55.54 1.66
CA ALA A 609 -12.87 55.44 0.72
C ALA A 609 -12.73 56.71 -0.12
N ARG A 610 -11.53 56.96 -0.65
CA ARG A 610 -11.27 58.11 -1.52
C ARG A 610 -11.30 57.71 -2.99
N PHE A 611 -12.10 58.42 -3.78
CA PHE A 611 -12.32 58.19 -5.20
C PHE A 611 -11.69 59.33 -6.00
N ILE A 612 -10.87 59.01 -7.00
CA ILE A 612 -10.14 60.00 -7.81
C ILE A 612 -10.38 59.74 -9.29
N GLU A 613 -10.85 60.74 -10.02
CA GLU A 613 -10.94 60.71 -11.47
C GLU A 613 -9.54 60.87 -12.09
N SER A 614 -9.06 59.84 -12.79
CA SER A 614 -7.83 59.87 -13.58
C SER A 614 -8.14 60.21 -15.04
N ARG A 615 -7.48 61.25 -15.56
CA ARG A 615 -7.60 61.72 -16.97
C ARG A 615 -7.37 60.64 -18.03
N SER A 616 -6.70 59.53 -17.69
CA SER A 616 -6.38 58.45 -18.63
C SER A 616 -6.91 57.07 -18.24
N LYS A 617 -7.47 56.91 -17.03
CA LYS A 617 -7.92 55.60 -16.50
C LYS A 617 -9.34 55.61 -15.91
N GLY A 618 -10.05 56.73 -16.01
CA GLY A 618 -11.35 56.91 -15.36
C GLY A 618 -11.21 57.00 -13.84
N TRP A 619 -12.29 56.71 -13.12
CA TRP A 619 -12.27 56.72 -11.66
C TRP A 619 -11.38 55.61 -11.08
N MET A 620 -10.73 55.91 -9.96
CA MET A 620 -9.91 54.98 -9.19
C MET A 620 -10.27 55.08 -7.72
N MET A 621 -10.28 53.95 -7.02
CA MET A 621 -10.54 53.85 -5.60
C MET A 621 -9.23 53.73 -4.82
N ILE A 622 -9.09 54.49 -3.73
CA ILE A 622 -7.94 54.46 -2.83
C ILE A 622 -8.44 54.29 -1.39
N TYR A 623 -8.01 53.20 -0.77
CA TYR A 623 -8.09 53.01 0.67
C TYR A 623 -6.93 53.72 1.36
N SER A 624 -7.24 54.40 2.45
CA SER A 624 -6.27 54.98 3.37
C SER A 624 -6.89 55.04 4.76
N ASP A 625 -6.15 54.68 5.81
CA ASP A 625 -6.67 54.72 7.18
C ASP A 625 -7.12 56.14 7.60
N ASP A 626 -6.56 57.18 6.98
CA ASP A 626 -7.02 58.59 7.05
C ASP A 626 -8.51 58.81 6.70
N ALA A 627 -9.16 57.84 6.04
CA ALA A 627 -10.57 57.87 5.66
C ALA A 627 -11.50 57.40 6.80
N VAL A 628 -10.98 56.71 7.80
CA VAL A 628 -11.75 56.26 8.96
C VAL A 628 -11.58 57.28 10.09
N ARG A 629 -12.60 58.11 10.29
CA ARG A 629 -12.70 59.07 11.40
C ARG A 629 -13.84 58.71 12.34
#